data_AF-S7V4C0-F1
#
_entry.id   AF-S7V4C0-F1
#
_cell.length_a   1.000
_cell.length_b   1.000
_cell.length_c   1.000
_cell.angle_alpha   90.00
_cell.angle_beta   90.00
_cell.angle_gamma   90.00
#
_symmetry.space_group_name_H-M   'P 1'
#
loop_
_entity.id
_entity.type
_entity.pdbx_description
1 polymer ?
#
loop_
_entity_poly.entity_id
_entity_poly.type
_entity_poly.pdbx_seq_one_letter_code
_entity_poly.pdbx_strand_id
1 'polypeptide(L)'
;MRIFRSQRLQKTAARSIIEVMDKTGDSFLFVDAQAGERAVDPGHGLTVAQLMFLYDGGPVKPLCGGVGRCGRCRTRFLAGLPAADATEERLLSAEELADGIRLACRHQAVPGMAVESWPRAGGAAALLPETKAAALAVDLGTTSIHWAALDEQGRVLAEASEPNPQLGAGSEIMSRLAFAMSGHADHLRRLVVERLRTLHRAAGSPDRLVVAANPSMTCLFLGRSVEGLSCAPYRLEYAGGQKELLAEDLPECVIPPQLGPFVGGDVSAGILHLEAEVAPPAPWLLADFGTNGEFALALPGGRLLLASVPMGPALEGVGLSGGCLAGPGAAAGFGLGPRGLTPEVLPTAEGPWEGARLRGMTGTGALSLLAQLRRAGALDARGHFVSGTSPLAARLLAGLREEHGEAVLGLPGHLAMRASDVEEVLKVKAACNAAVSALLAEAGLAPGDVSTLYLAGALGSHVRPEDLAELGFIPASLAAKAVAAGNTSLAGARLLAVNDEALASAALLPGRSHVLDMAAEADFGRRYIERMHFDYVP
;
A
#
# COMPACT_ATOMS: atom_id res chain seq x y z
N MET A 1 0.18 11.39 -19.43
CA MET A 1 -0.17 12.79 -19.12
C MET A 1 -0.16 13.61 -20.42
N ARG A 2 -1.15 13.39 -21.29
CA ARG A 2 -1.46 14.19 -22.48
C ARG A 2 -2.96 13.98 -22.78
N ILE A 3 -3.82 14.54 -21.94
CA ILE A 3 -5.28 14.53 -22.16
C ILE A 3 -5.85 15.84 -21.60
N PHE A 4 -5.35 16.99 -22.06
CA PHE A 4 -6.00 18.28 -21.84
C PHE A 4 -5.63 19.17 -23.01
N ARG A 5 -6.24 18.91 -24.18
CA ARG A 5 -6.36 19.88 -25.28
C ARG A 5 -7.23 19.29 -26.37
N SER A 6 -8.53 19.51 -26.24
CA SER A 6 -9.43 19.60 -27.37
C SER A 6 -10.32 20.82 -27.13
N GLN A 7 -10.02 21.90 -27.86
CA GLN A 7 -10.81 23.14 -27.87
C GLN A 7 -12.25 22.94 -28.41
N ARG A 8 -12.60 21.73 -28.86
CA ARG A 8 -13.95 21.38 -29.28
C ARG A 8 -14.92 21.11 -28.11
N LEU A 9 -14.43 20.89 -26.90
CA LEU A 9 -15.28 20.67 -25.71
C LEU A 9 -15.90 21.96 -25.16
N GLN A 10 -15.25 23.12 -25.32
CA GLN A 10 -15.69 24.37 -24.66
C GLN A 10 -17.00 24.96 -25.21
N LYS A 11 -17.36 24.71 -26.48
CA LYS A 11 -18.59 25.27 -27.08
C LYS A 11 -19.80 24.35 -27.02
N THR A 12 -19.59 23.04 -26.84
CA THR A 12 -20.68 22.06 -26.69
C THR A 12 -21.04 21.85 -25.22
N ALA A 13 -20.07 21.91 -24.31
CA ALA A 13 -20.29 21.74 -22.86
C ALA A 13 -21.09 22.90 -22.22
N ALA A 14 -20.95 24.13 -22.71
CA ALA A 14 -21.67 25.28 -22.15
C ALA A 14 -23.19 25.23 -22.39
N ARG A 15 -23.65 24.53 -23.45
CA ARG A 15 -25.09 24.33 -23.73
C ARG A 15 -25.67 23.16 -22.92
N SER A 16 -24.86 22.17 -22.55
CA SER A 16 -25.28 21.04 -21.72
C SER A 16 -25.28 21.35 -20.21
N ILE A 17 -24.45 22.28 -19.71
CA ILE A 17 -24.40 22.62 -18.28
C ILE A 17 -25.74 23.20 -17.76
N ILE A 18 -26.44 24.01 -18.56
CA ILE A 18 -27.76 24.58 -18.17
C ILE A 18 -28.84 23.49 -18.17
N GLU A 19 -28.84 22.56 -19.14
CA GLU A 19 -29.78 21.43 -19.17
C GLU A 19 -29.53 20.39 -18.07
N VAL A 20 -28.28 20.24 -17.63
CA VAL A 20 -27.90 19.37 -16.51
C VAL A 20 -28.43 19.93 -15.19
N MET A 21 -28.41 21.26 -14.99
CA MET A 21 -28.91 21.92 -13.77
C MET A 21 -30.43 21.75 -13.55
N ASP A 22 -31.24 21.71 -14.61
CA ASP A 22 -32.70 21.46 -14.50
C ASP A 22 -33.02 19.98 -14.19
N LYS A 23 -32.10 19.05 -14.47
CA LYS A 23 -32.28 17.60 -14.26
C LYS A 23 -31.71 17.07 -12.95
N THR A 24 -30.84 17.81 -12.27
CA THR A 24 -30.17 17.29 -11.07
C THR A 24 -31.14 17.00 -9.91
N GLY A 25 -32.30 17.66 -9.82
CA GLY A 25 -33.38 17.33 -8.87
C GLY A 25 -32.91 16.83 -7.49
N ASP A 26 -33.43 15.68 -7.06
CA ASP A 26 -33.02 14.96 -5.84
C ASP A 26 -31.88 13.94 -6.09
N SER A 27 -31.12 14.07 -7.18
CA SER A 27 -30.12 13.08 -7.63
C SER A 27 -28.72 13.66 -7.84
N PHE A 28 -27.73 12.78 -7.87
CA PHE A 28 -26.37 13.08 -8.28
C PHE A 28 -26.16 12.58 -9.72
N LEU A 29 -25.51 13.38 -10.57
CA LEU A 29 -25.32 13.03 -11.99
C LEU A 29 -23.86 12.71 -12.34
N PHE A 30 -23.65 11.55 -12.95
CA PHE A 30 -22.44 11.25 -13.71
C PHE A 30 -22.64 11.62 -15.17
N VAL A 31 -21.73 12.41 -15.73
CA VAL A 31 -21.80 12.84 -17.13
C VAL A 31 -20.60 12.27 -17.88
N ASP A 32 -20.86 11.36 -18.81
CA ASP A 32 -19.86 10.77 -19.68
C ASP A 32 -19.99 11.34 -21.10
N ALA A 33 -18.87 11.72 -21.70
CA ALA A 33 -18.86 12.32 -23.04
C ALA A 33 -19.34 11.36 -24.16
N GLN A 34 -19.30 10.05 -23.93
CA GLN A 34 -19.68 8.98 -24.86
C GLN A 34 -20.95 8.24 -24.43
N ALA A 35 -21.13 8.00 -23.13
CA ALA A 35 -22.24 7.21 -22.58
C ALA A 35 -23.43 8.06 -22.10
N GLY A 36 -23.31 9.40 -22.08
CA GLY A 36 -24.38 10.32 -21.67
C GLY A 36 -24.48 10.53 -20.17
N GLU A 37 -25.67 10.92 -19.70
CA GLU A 37 -25.95 11.22 -18.29
C GLU A 37 -26.46 9.97 -17.56
N ARG A 38 -25.98 9.76 -16.33
CA ARG A 38 -26.49 8.73 -15.44
C ARG A 38 -26.75 9.30 -14.05
N ALA A 39 -28.02 9.27 -13.66
CA ALA A 39 -28.45 9.64 -12.32
C ALA A 39 -28.23 8.51 -11.32
N VAL A 40 -27.73 8.87 -10.14
CA VAL A 40 -27.57 7.97 -9.00
C VAL A 40 -28.06 8.65 -7.73
N ASP A 41 -28.46 7.85 -6.76
CA ASP A 41 -28.66 8.31 -5.39
C ASP A 41 -27.28 8.50 -4.73
N PRO A 42 -26.92 9.71 -4.29
CA PRO A 42 -25.64 9.94 -3.62
C PRO A 42 -25.50 9.20 -2.28
N GLY A 43 -26.60 8.67 -1.73
CA GLY A 43 -26.62 8.05 -0.41
C GLY A 43 -26.30 9.06 0.70
N HIS A 44 -26.25 8.58 1.95
CA HIS A 44 -25.91 9.43 3.10
C HIS A 44 -24.42 9.34 3.42
N GLY A 45 -23.73 10.48 3.47
CA GLY A 45 -22.36 10.60 4.00
C GLY A 45 -21.22 10.17 3.07
N LEU A 46 -21.50 9.73 1.84
CA LEU A 46 -20.45 9.34 0.90
C LEU A 46 -19.73 10.56 0.32
N THR A 47 -18.42 10.44 0.12
CA THR A 47 -17.66 11.41 -0.69
C THR A 47 -17.95 11.20 -2.18
N VAL A 48 -17.73 12.24 -2.99
CA VAL A 48 -17.84 12.13 -4.45
C VAL A 48 -16.91 11.04 -4.99
N ALA A 49 -15.70 10.87 -4.42
CA ALA A 49 -14.78 9.79 -4.79
C ALA A 49 -15.35 8.39 -4.53
N GLN A 50 -15.97 8.18 -3.35
CA GLN A 50 -16.60 6.90 -3.01
C GLN A 50 -17.83 6.62 -3.87
N LEU A 51 -18.63 7.64 -4.17
CA LEU A 51 -19.77 7.51 -5.07
C LEU A 51 -19.32 7.15 -6.49
N MET A 52 -18.29 7.84 -7.00
CA MET A 52 -17.66 7.49 -8.29
C MET A 52 -17.15 6.05 -8.29
N PHE A 53 -16.59 5.57 -7.18
CA PHE A 53 -16.13 4.19 -7.07
C PHE A 53 -17.30 3.18 -7.10
N LEU A 54 -18.35 3.38 -6.29
CA LEU A 54 -19.51 2.48 -6.20
C LEU A 54 -20.21 2.27 -7.54
N TYR A 55 -20.25 3.34 -8.34
CA TYR A 55 -21.00 3.38 -9.57
C TYR A 55 -20.08 3.32 -10.81
N ASP A 56 -18.80 2.99 -10.69
CA ASP A 56 -17.88 2.95 -11.85
C ASP A 56 -17.80 4.27 -12.64
N GLY A 57 -17.94 5.41 -11.96
CA GLY A 57 -17.89 6.75 -12.52
C GLY A 57 -16.49 7.24 -12.91
N GLY A 58 -15.43 6.44 -12.75
CA GLY A 58 -14.10 6.78 -13.23
C GLY A 58 -12.92 6.34 -12.36
N PRO A 59 -11.67 6.51 -12.82
CA PRO A 59 -10.48 6.11 -12.10
C PRO A 59 -10.07 7.16 -11.05
N VAL A 60 -11.01 7.61 -10.23
CA VAL A 60 -10.72 8.47 -9.08
C VAL A 60 -10.22 7.58 -7.95
N LYS A 61 -8.94 7.74 -7.59
CA LYS A 61 -8.27 6.91 -6.59
C LYS A 61 -7.73 7.79 -5.46
N PRO A 62 -8.42 7.89 -4.31
CA PRO A 62 -7.93 8.65 -3.17
C PRO A 62 -6.84 7.87 -2.43
N LEU A 63 -5.64 7.80 -3.02
CA LEU A 63 -4.53 6.99 -2.51
C LEU A 63 -4.01 7.41 -1.11
N CYS A 64 -4.44 8.56 -0.60
CA CYS A 64 -4.12 9.02 0.75
C CYS A 64 -5.28 8.75 1.72
N GLY A 65 -6.07 7.69 1.55
CA GLY A 65 -7.23 7.40 2.41
C GLY A 65 -8.28 8.54 2.45
N GLY A 66 -8.35 9.38 1.41
CA GLY A 66 -9.31 10.48 1.35
C GLY A 66 -8.94 11.76 2.11
N VAL A 67 -7.79 11.84 2.80
CA VAL A 67 -7.42 13.06 3.57
C VAL A 67 -6.95 14.26 2.72
N GLY A 68 -7.01 14.18 1.39
CA GLY A 68 -6.69 15.28 0.49
C GLY A 68 -5.23 15.54 0.18
N ARG A 69 -4.27 14.72 0.66
CA ARG A 69 -2.83 15.04 0.53
C ARG A 69 -2.21 14.68 -0.83
N CYS A 70 -2.69 13.64 -1.51
CA CYS A 70 -2.04 13.12 -2.72
C CYS A 70 -2.44 13.82 -4.03
N GLY A 71 -3.55 14.58 -4.04
CA GLY A 71 -4.08 15.22 -5.25
C GLY A 71 -4.50 14.26 -6.37
N ARG A 72 -4.65 12.95 -6.11
CA ARG A 72 -4.96 11.94 -7.15
C ARG A 72 -6.46 11.77 -7.42
N CYS A 73 -7.32 12.29 -6.54
CA CYS A 73 -8.77 12.20 -6.64
C CYS A 73 -9.40 13.37 -7.42
N ARG A 74 -8.69 13.96 -8.39
CA ARG A 74 -9.18 15.12 -9.17
C ARG A 74 -10.38 14.73 -10.04
N THR A 75 -11.45 15.51 -9.97
CA THR A 75 -12.59 15.43 -10.88
C THR A 75 -13.11 16.81 -11.22
N ARG A 76 -13.75 16.95 -12.37
CA ARG A 76 -14.41 18.20 -12.78
C ARG A 76 -15.87 18.16 -12.37
N PHE A 77 -16.29 19.19 -11.64
CA PHE A 77 -17.70 19.43 -11.34
C PHE A 77 -18.33 20.24 -12.47
N LEU A 78 -19.44 19.74 -12.98
CA LEU A 78 -20.23 20.35 -14.06
C LEU A 78 -21.43 21.12 -13.50
N ALA A 79 -21.93 20.72 -12.33
CA ALA A 79 -22.96 21.43 -11.56
C ALA A 79 -22.73 21.21 -10.06
N GLY A 80 -23.25 22.10 -9.22
CA GLY A 80 -23.10 22.01 -7.75
C GLY A 80 -21.64 22.11 -7.27
N LEU A 81 -20.82 22.95 -7.92
CA LEU A 81 -19.39 23.10 -7.63
C LEU A 81 -19.17 23.57 -6.16
N PRO A 82 -18.52 22.76 -5.31
CA PRO A 82 -18.21 23.18 -3.95
C PRO A 82 -17.06 24.21 -3.91
N ALA A 83 -17.02 24.99 -2.82
CA ALA A 83 -15.90 25.89 -2.53
C ALA A 83 -14.60 25.08 -2.38
N ALA A 84 -13.49 25.63 -2.87
CA ALA A 84 -12.19 25.01 -2.68
C ALA A 84 -11.74 25.14 -1.22
N ASP A 85 -11.14 24.10 -0.66
CA ASP A 85 -10.49 24.18 0.66
C ASP A 85 -9.00 24.55 0.56
N ALA A 86 -8.37 24.90 1.69
CA ALA A 86 -6.96 25.29 1.73
C ALA A 86 -6.00 24.19 1.24
N THR A 87 -6.41 22.91 1.31
CA THR A 87 -5.61 21.80 0.78
C THR A 87 -5.66 21.78 -0.74
N GLU A 88 -6.84 22.02 -1.32
CA GLU A 88 -7.05 22.13 -2.77
C GLU A 88 -6.30 23.33 -3.34
N GLU A 89 -6.35 24.49 -2.68
CA GLU A 89 -5.61 25.71 -3.10
C GLU A 89 -4.09 25.49 -3.14
N ARG A 90 -3.56 24.60 -2.30
CA ARG A 90 -2.14 24.25 -2.28
C ARG A 90 -1.75 23.24 -3.37
N LEU A 91 -2.66 22.36 -3.77
CA LEU A 91 -2.37 21.21 -4.64
C LEU A 91 -2.84 21.38 -6.10
N LEU A 92 -3.80 22.28 -6.34
CA LEU A 92 -4.39 22.55 -7.64
C LEU A 92 -3.96 23.93 -8.12
N SER A 93 -3.71 24.06 -9.42
CA SER A 93 -3.42 25.34 -10.04
C SER A 93 -4.67 26.23 -10.10
N ALA A 94 -4.46 27.55 -10.18
CA ALA A 94 -5.55 28.51 -10.34
C ALA A 94 -6.43 28.23 -11.58
N GLU A 95 -5.82 27.73 -12.66
CA GLU A 95 -6.54 27.30 -13.88
C GLU A 95 -7.42 26.08 -13.60
N GLU A 96 -6.90 25.06 -12.92
CA GLU A 96 -7.68 23.88 -12.54
C GLU A 96 -8.89 24.26 -11.66
N LEU A 97 -8.67 25.12 -10.65
CA LEU A 97 -9.73 25.58 -9.76
C LEU A 97 -10.82 26.36 -10.51
N ALA A 98 -10.43 27.20 -11.48
CA ALA A 98 -11.33 27.97 -12.34
C ALA A 98 -12.12 27.07 -13.31
N ASP A 99 -11.51 25.98 -13.78
CA ASP A 99 -12.12 24.95 -14.64
C ASP A 99 -13.07 24.00 -13.88
N GLY A 100 -13.40 24.30 -12.62
CA GLY A 100 -14.30 23.50 -11.79
C GLY A 100 -13.68 22.19 -11.27
N ILE A 101 -12.35 22.07 -11.30
CA ILE A 101 -11.67 20.89 -10.77
C ILE A 101 -11.56 20.98 -9.25
N ARG A 102 -11.93 19.90 -8.59
CA ARG A 102 -11.81 19.70 -7.14
C ARG A 102 -11.29 18.29 -6.84
N LEU A 103 -10.88 18.07 -5.60
CA LEU A 103 -10.54 16.77 -5.08
C LEU A 103 -11.82 16.06 -4.63
N ALA A 104 -12.29 15.08 -5.40
CA ALA A 104 -13.52 14.33 -5.16
C ALA A 104 -13.61 13.69 -3.76
N CYS A 105 -12.48 13.41 -3.14
CA CYS A 105 -12.39 12.82 -1.81
C CYS A 105 -12.58 13.83 -0.66
N ARG A 106 -12.64 15.12 -0.96
CA ARG A 106 -12.83 16.21 0.01
C ARG A 106 -14.26 16.70 0.14
N HIS A 107 -15.11 16.31 -0.81
CA HIS A 107 -16.47 16.81 -0.92
C HIS A 107 -17.47 15.67 -0.76
N GLN A 108 -18.46 15.88 0.10
CA GLN A 108 -19.59 14.98 0.24
C GLN A 108 -20.44 15.02 -1.04
N ALA A 109 -20.84 13.86 -1.55
CA ALA A 109 -21.78 13.78 -2.64
C ALA A 109 -23.18 14.14 -2.13
N VAL A 110 -23.82 15.11 -2.76
CA VAL A 110 -25.18 15.55 -2.43
C VAL A 110 -26.01 15.72 -3.71
N PRO A 111 -27.35 15.65 -3.61
CA PRO A 111 -28.23 16.00 -4.72
C PRO A 111 -27.92 17.38 -5.29
N GLY A 112 -28.11 17.58 -6.60
CA GLY A 112 -27.77 18.85 -7.25
C GLY A 112 -26.35 18.92 -7.82
N MET A 113 -25.48 17.95 -7.50
CA MET A 113 -24.14 17.86 -8.06
C MET A 113 -24.12 17.05 -9.35
N ALA A 114 -23.26 17.48 -10.28
CA ALA A 114 -22.91 16.71 -11.47
C ALA A 114 -21.39 16.71 -11.68
N VAL A 115 -20.81 15.56 -12.00
CA VAL A 115 -19.36 15.44 -12.25
C VAL A 115 -19.08 14.72 -13.56
N GLU A 116 -17.94 15.05 -14.14
CA GLU A 116 -17.41 14.34 -15.30
C GLU A 116 -17.04 12.90 -14.91
N SER A 117 -17.50 11.94 -15.71
CA SER A 117 -17.27 10.51 -15.51
C SER A 117 -16.70 9.86 -16.75
N TRP A 118 -16.06 8.71 -16.57
CA TRP A 118 -15.45 7.93 -17.64
C TRP A 118 -15.56 6.44 -17.29
N PRO A 119 -15.81 5.54 -18.25
CA PRO A 119 -15.82 4.11 -17.98
C PRO A 119 -14.46 3.68 -17.46
N ARG A 120 -14.48 2.76 -16.49
CA ARG A 120 -13.26 2.11 -16.00
C ARG A 120 -12.63 1.36 -17.17
N ALA A 121 -11.35 1.66 -17.47
CA ALA A 121 -10.59 0.83 -18.40
C ALA A 121 -10.59 -0.61 -17.87
N GLY A 122 -10.98 -1.57 -18.72
CA GLY A 122 -10.86 -2.99 -18.41
C GLY A 122 -9.43 -3.30 -17.98
N GLY A 123 -9.27 -4.12 -16.94
CA GLY A 123 -7.94 -4.58 -16.51
C GLY A 123 -7.18 -5.16 -17.69
N ALA A 124 -5.86 -4.95 -17.73
CA ALA A 124 -5.02 -5.55 -18.76
C ALA A 124 -5.29 -7.06 -18.79
N ALA A 125 -5.50 -7.62 -19.99
CA ALA A 125 -5.59 -9.06 -20.14
C ALA A 125 -4.28 -9.66 -19.62
N ALA A 126 -4.37 -10.44 -18.55
CA ALA A 126 -3.28 -11.29 -18.11
C ALA A 126 -2.80 -12.13 -19.30
N LEU A 127 -1.47 -12.25 -19.48
CA LEU A 127 -0.92 -13.24 -20.39
C LEU A 127 -1.42 -14.61 -19.92
N LEU A 128 -2.29 -15.21 -20.73
CA LEU A 128 -2.94 -16.48 -20.42
C LEU A 128 -1.94 -17.61 -20.65
N PRO A 129 -1.85 -18.61 -19.77
CA PRO A 129 -1.05 -19.80 -20.05
C PRO A 129 -1.64 -20.55 -21.26
N GLU A 130 -0.77 -21.10 -22.13
CA GLU A 130 -1.19 -21.89 -23.30
C GLU A 130 -1.86 -23.23 -22.90
N THR A 131 -1.63 -23.66 -21.65
CA THR A 131 -2.13 -24.92 -21.08
C THR A 131 -2.95 -24.66 -19.82
N LYS A 132 -3.95 -25.51 -19.54
CA LYS A 132 -4.72 -25.48 -18.28
C LYS A 132 -3.76 -25.59 -17.09
N ALA A 133 -3.90 -24.68 -16.13
CA ALA A 133 -3.20 -24.77 -14.84
C ALA A 133 -3.87 -25.82 -13.93
N ALA A 134 -3.07 -26.45 -13.07
CA ALA A 134 -3.56 -27.33 -12.01
C ALA A 134 -4.02 -26.54 -10.78
N ALA A 135 -3.36 -25.42 -10.48
CA ALA A 135 -3.68 -24.57 -9.34
C ALA A 135 -3.54 -23.07 -9.66
N LEU A 136 -4.29 -22.25 -8.92
CA LEU A 136 -4.14 -20.81 -8.86
C LEU A 136 -3.78 -20.38 -7.43
N ALA A 137 -2.60 -19.81 -7.26
CA ALA A 137 -2.15 -19.21 -6.02
C ALA A 137 -2.30 -17.69 -6.09
N VAL A 138 -2.88 -17.08 -5.06
CA VAL A 138 -3.18 -15.65 -5.02
C VAL A 138 -2.71 -15.06 -3.70
N ASP A 139 -1.97 -13.96 -3.79
CA ASP A 139 -1.71 -13.04 -2.69
C ASP A 139 -2.61 -11.81 -2.87
N LEU A 140 -3.62 -11.70 -2.02
CA LEU A 140 -4.59 -10.60 -2.00
C LEU A 140 -4.12 -9.55 -0.99
N GLY A 141 -3.19 -8.72 -1.45
CA GLY A 141 -2.75 -7.54 -0.73
C GLY A 141 -3.80 -6.42 -0.72
N THR A 142 -3.59 -5.45 0.16
CA THR A 142 -4.49 -4.29 0.23
C THR A 142 -4.34 -3.43 -1.03
N THR A 143 -3.13 -3.11 -1.48
CA THR A 143 -2.92 -2.27 -2.68
C THR A 143 -2.94 -3.06 -4.00
N SER A 144 -2.44 -4.29 -4.02
CA SER A 144 -2.28 -5.12 -5.21
C SER A 144 -2.76 -6.56 -4.98
N ILE A 145 -3.10 -7.23 -6.08
CA ILE A 145 -3.31 -8.68 -6.16
C ILE A 145 -2.14 -9.24 -6.96
N HIS A 146 -1.39 -10.17 -6.38
CA HIS A 146 -0.39 -10.96 -7.08
C HIS A 146 -0.92 -12.39 -7.24
N TRP A 147 -0.68 -13.01 -8.39
CA TRP A 147 -1.17 -14.37 -8.63
C TRP A 147 -0.21 -15.16 -9.50
N ALA A 148 -0.19 -16.47 -9.30
CA ALA A 148 0.56 -17.43 -10.08
C ALA A 148 -0.33 -18.63 -10.46
N ALA A 149 -0.38 -18.93 -11.75
CA ALA A 149 -0.97 -20.15 -12.28
C ALA A 149 0.11 -21.25 -12.32
N LEU A 150 -0.18 -22.42 -11.75
CA LEU A 150 0.78 -23.49 -11.53
C LEU A 150 0.39 -24.76 -12.28
N ASP A 151 1.37 -25.54 -12.73
CA ASP A 151 1.14 -26.92 -13.16
C ASP A 151 1.06 -27.90 -11.99
N GLU A 152 0.88 -29.19 -12.28
CA GLU A 152 0.76 -30.25 -11.26
C GLU A 152 2.02 -30.42 -10.41
N GLN A 153 3.19 -30.00 -10.91
CA GLN A 153 4.45 -30.06 -10.20
C GLN A 153 4.76 -28.75 -9.43
N GLY A 154 3.85 -27.78 -9.46
CA GLY A 154 4.04 -26.48 -8.81
C GLY A 154 4.92 -25.49 -9.58
N ARG A 155 5.24 -25.78 -10.84
CA ARG A 155 5.97 -24.85 -11.71
C ARG A 155 5.05 -23.73 -12.18
N VAL A 156 5.58 -22.51 -12.22
CA VAL A 156 4.82 -21.32 -12.65
C VAL A 156 4.64 -21.35 -14.17
N LEU A 157 3.39 -21.40 -14.62
CA LEU A 157 2.99 -21.28 -16.02
C LEU A 157 2.81 -19.81 -16.42
N ALA A 158 2.24 -19.01 -15.52
CA ALA A 158 2.06 -17.58 -15.68
C ALA A 158 2.01 -16.92 -14.30
N GLU A 159 2.53 -15.71 -14.19
CA GLU A 159 2.49 -14.89 -12.97
C GLU A 159 2.30 -13.44 -13.37
N ALA A 160 1.46 -12.72 -12.64
CA ALA A 160 1.32 -11.28 -12.79
C ALA A 160 0.81 -10.62 -11.51
N SER A 161 0.76 -9.29 -11.55
CA SER A 161 0.17 -8.47 -10.50
C SER A 161 -0.75 -7.41 -11.08
N GLU A 162 -1.82 -7.10 -10.38
CA GLU A 162 -2.76 -6.04 -10.74
C GLU A 162 -3.18 -5.22 -9.51
N PRO A 163 -3.64 -3.96 -9.68
CA PRO A 163 -4.17 -3.20 -8.56
C PRO A 163 -5.39 -3.89 -7.94
N ASN A 164 -5.49 -3.90 -6.61
CA ASN A 164 -6.67 -4.43 -5.93
C ASN A 164 -7.92 -3.63 -6.36
N PRO A 165 -9.00 -4.30 -6.83
CA PRO A 165 -10.18 -3.62 -7.32
C PRO A 165 -10.93 -2.82 -6.24
N GLN A 166 -10.66 -3.06 -4.95
CA GLN A 166 -11.23 -2.35 -3.81
C GLN A 166 -10.57 -0.98 -3.52
N LEU A 167 -9.51 -0.60 -4.26
CA LEU A 167 -8.71 0.60 -3.99
C LEU A 167 -9.52 1.91 -3.93
N GLY A 168 -10.68 1.98 -4.60
CA GLY A 168 -11.55 3.15 -4.54
C GLY A 168 -12.31 3.33 -3.22
N ALA A 169 -12.48 2.28 -2.42
CA ALA A 169 -13.03 2.38 -1.06
C ALA A 169 -12.01 2.90 -0.04
N GLY A 170 -10.72 2.75 -0.35
CA GLY A 170 -9.63 3.16 0.53
C GLY A 170 -8.30 2.53 0.12
N SER A 171 -7.22 3.29 0.33
CA SER A 171 -5.85 2.80 0.13
C SER A 171 -5.37 1.88 1.25
N GLU A 172 -5.96 1.97 2.43
CA GLU A 172 -5.56 1.21 3.61
C GLU A 172 -6.75 0.44 4.22
N ILE A 173 -6.45 -0.42 5.19
CA ILE A 173 -7.37 -1.39 5.76
C ILE A 173 -8.56 -0.71 6.46
N MET A 174 -8.32 0.26 7.33
CA MET A 174 -9.35 0.90 8.16
C MET A 174 -10.39 1.65 7.33
N SER A 175 -9.99 2.34 6.25
CA SER A 175 -10.93 2.99 5.32
C SER A 175 -11.83 1.96 4.64
N ARG A 176 -11.30 0.79 4.31
CA ARG A 176 -12.11 -0.30 3.71
C ARG A 176 -13.05 -0.92 4.72
N LEU A 177 -12.59 -1.13 5.94
CA LEU A 177 -13.44 -1.59 7.04
C LEU A 177 -14.56 -0.59 7.32
N ALA A 178 -14.25 0.71 7.40
CA ALA A 178 -15.24 1.77 7.56
C ALA A 178 -16.25 1.80 6.41
N PHE A 179 -15.79 1.66 5.17
CA PHE A 179 -16.65 1.59 4.00
C PHE A 179 -17.56 0.35 4.02
N ALA A 180 -17.01 -0.81 4.39
CA ALA A 180 -17.77 -2.04 4.57
C ALA A 180 -18.85 -1.90 5.65
N MET A 181 -18.48 -1.33 6.80
CA MET A 181 -19.38 -1.04 7.92
C MET A 181 -20.48 -0.04 7.58
N SER A 182 -20.29 0.77 6.53
CA SER A 182 -21.30 1.70 6.02
C SER A 182 -22.35 1.03 5.11
N GLY A 183 -22.42 -0.31 5.11
CA GLY A 183 -23.40 -1.07 4.32
C GLY A 183 -22.91 -1.49 2.93
N HIS A 184 -21.62 -1.33 2.63
CA HIS A 184 -21.05 -1.63 1.30
C HIS A 184 -20.11 -2.84 1.28
N ALA A 185 -20.13 -3.69 2.32
CA ALA A 185 -19.32 -4.91 2.39
C ALA A 185 -19.53 -5.84 1.18
N ASP A 186 -20.78 -6.05 0.76
CA ASP A 186 -21.11 -6.91 -0.38
C ASP A 186 -20.52 -6.39 -1.71
N HIS A 187 -20.44 -5.07 -1.87
CA HIS A 187 -19.81 -4.47 -3.05
C HIS A 187 -18.31 -4.81 -3.07
N LEU A 188 -17.62 -4.65 -1.94
CA LEU A 188 -16.20 -5.01 -1.82
C LEU A 188 -15.94 -6.51 -2.04
N ARG A 189 -16.83 -7.37 -1.53
CA ARG A 189 -16.79 -8.82 -1.79
C ARG A 189 -16.90 -9.11 -3.28
N ARG A 190 -17.93 -8.58 -3.95
CA ARG A 190 -18.20 -8.84 -5.37
C ARG A 190 -17.02 -8.47 -6.25
N LEU A 191 -16.38 -7.33 -5.99
CA LEU A 191 -15.21 -6.88 -6.74
C LEU A 191 -14.05 -7.88 -6.71
N VAL A 192 -13.77 -8.47 -5.55
CA VAL A 192 -12.68 -9.45 -5.40
C VAL A 192 -13.10 -10.80 -5.98
N VAL A 193 -14.30 -11.30 -5.66
CA VAL A 193 -14.78 -12.60 -6.16
C VAL A 193 -14.86 -12.62 -7.69
N GLU A 194 -15.34 -11.55 -8.32
CA GLU A 194 -15.38 -11.49 -9.79
C GLU A 194 -13.99 -11.43 -10.42
N ARG A 195 -13.04 -10.77 -9.74
CA ARG A 195 -11.64 -10.79 -10.16
C ARG A 195 -11.04 -12.19 -10.06
N LEU A 196 -11.26 -12.90 -8.96
CA LEU A 196 -10.84 -14.28 -8.78
C LEU A 196 -11.47 -15.21 -9.83
N ARG A 197 -12.76 -15.05 -10.16
CA ARG A 197 -13.41 -15.77 -11.28
C ARG A 197 -12.74 -15.50 -12.62
N THR A 198 -12.42 -14.25 -12.89
CA THR A 198 -11.77 -13.89 -14.15
C THR A 198 -10.37 -14.50 -14.23
N LEU A 199 -9.59 -14.46 -13.15
CA LEU A 199 -8.27 -15.10 -13.08
C LEU A 199 -8.36 -16.63 -13.17
N HIS A 200 -9.35 -17.23 -12.53
CA HIS A 200 -9.60 -18.67 -12.56
C HIS A 200 -9.90 -19.15 -13.99
N ARG A 201 -10.85 -18.50 -14.69
CA ARG A 201 -11.16 -18.80 -16.10
C ARG A 201 -9.94 -18.57 -17.01
N ALA A 202 -9.21 -17.47 -16.78
CA ALA A 202 -7.98 -17.15 -17.50
C ALA A 202 -6.89 -18.23 -17.33
N ALA A 203 -6.78 -18.84 -16.16
CA ALA A 203 -5.85 -19.93 -15.89
C ALA A 203 -6.32 -21.31 -16.40
N GLY A 204 -7.43 -21.37 -17.14
CA GLY A 204 -8.01 -22.63 -17.65
C GLY A 204 -8.85 -23.38 -16.61
N SER A 205 -9.39 -22.67 -15.62
CA SER A 205 -10.23 -23.22 -14.54
C SER A 205 -9.53 -24.32 -13.72
N PRO A 206 -8.43 -23.98 -13.02
CA PRO A 206 -7.71 -24.94 -12.17
C PRO A 206 -8.59 -25.53 -11.07
N ASP A 207 -8.24 -26.72 -10.63
CA ASP A 207 -9.01 -27.48 -9.64
C ASP A 207 -8.69 -27.06 -8.19
N ARG A 208 -7.57 -26.34 -8.00
CA ARG A 208 -7.13 -25.81 -6.70
C ARG A 208 -7.03 -24.29 -6.73
N LEU A 209 -7.53 -23.64 -5.69
CA LEU A 209 -7.41 -22.20 -5.46
C LEU A 209 -6.88 -21.96 -4.05
N VAL A 210 -5.85 -21.14 -3.92
CA VAL A 210 -5.31 -20.68 -2.63
C VAL A 210 -5.29 -19.17 -2.62
N VAL A 211 -5.84 -18.55 -1.58
CA VAL A 211 -5.83 -17.09 -1.39
C VAL A 211 -5.22 -16.78 -0.03
N ALA A 212 -3.98 -16.27 -0.05
CA ALA A 212 -3.31 -15.70 1.11
C ALA A 212 -3.62 -14.20 1.19
N ALA A 213 -4.04 -13.74 2.36
CA ALA A 213 -4.43 -12.35 2.58
C ALA A 213 -4.40 -12.01 4.07
N ASN A 214 -4.27 -10.73 4.40
CA ASN A 214 -4.49 -10.25 5.76
C ASN A 214 -5.94 -10.51 6.24
N PRO A 215 -6.22 -10.43 7.55
CA PRO A 215 -7.52 -10.82 8.10
C PRO A 215 -8.68 -9.96 7.58
N SER A 216 -8.44 -8.67 7.36
CA SER A 216 -9.45 -7.74 6.83
C SER A 216 -9.82 -8.09 5.39
N MET A 217 -8.83 -8.31 4.53
CA MET A 217 -9.08 -8.72 3.15
C MET A 217 -9.79 -10.08 3.13
N THR A 218 -9.34 -11.02 3.96
CA THR A 218 -9.96 -12.34 4.17
C THR A 218 -11.45 -12.24 4.50
N CYS A 219 -11.82 -11.48 5.54
CA CYS A 219 -13.22 -11.30 5.90
C CYS A 219 -14.04 -10.65 4.79
N LEU A 220 -13.49 -9.65 4.09
CA LEU A 220 -14.19 -8.96 3.01
C LEU A 220 -14.54 -9.89 1.84
N PHE A 221 -13.58 -10.67 1.31
CA PHE A 221 -13.89 -11.54 0.16
C PHE A 221 -14.68 -12.79 0.55
N LEU A 222 -14.59 -13.25 1.81
CA LEU A 222 -15.44 -14.31 2.35
C LEU A 222 -16.85 -13.81 2.71
N GLY A 223 -17.09 -12.49 2.72
CA GLY A 223 -18.33 -11.86 3.19
C GLY A 223 -18.63 -12.19 4.65
N ARG A 224 -17.60 -12.26 5.49
CA ARG A 224 -17.71 -12.43 6.94
C ARG A 224 -17.79 -11.06 7.62
N SER A 225 -18.21 -11.06 8.88
CA SER A 225 -18.21 -9.84 9.69
C SER A 225 -16.80 -9.24 9.77
N VAL A 226 -16.74 -7.91 9.71
CA VAL A 226 -15.53 -7.11 9.89
C VAL A 226 -15.55 -6.29 11.18
N GLU A 227 -16.61 -6.43 11.98
CA GLU A 227 -16.86 -5.62 13.18
C GLU A 227 -15.70 -5.75 14.19
N GLY A 228 -15.27 -6.99 14.49
CA GLY A 228 -14.14 -7.25 15.38
C GLY A 228 -12.81 -6.62 14.93
N LEU A 229 -12.63 -6.34 13.64
CA LEU A 229 -11.42 -5.72 13.10
C LEU A 229 -11.53 -4.18 13.00
N SER A 230 -12.73 -3.63 13.18
CA SER A 230 -13.01 -2.22 12.88
C SER A 230 -12.77 -1.27 14.06
N CYS A 231 -12.77 -1.77 15.30
CA CYS A 231 -12.52 -0.97 16.49
C CYS A 231 -11.78 -1.75 17.59
N ALA A 232 -11.05 -1.02 18.42
CA ALA A 232 -10.40 -1.59 19.60
C ALA A 232 -11.45 -1.93 20.69
N PRO A 233 -11.30 -3.04 21.45
CA PRO A 233 -10.25 -4.05 21.32
C PRO A 233 -10.46 -4.92 20.07
N TYR A 234 -9.44 -4.99 19.23
CA TYR A 234 -9.48 -5.70 17.95
C TYR A 234 -9.55 -7.21 18.19
N ARG A 235 -10.42 -7.90 17.45
CA ARG A 235 -10.67 -9.34 17.59
C ARG A 235 -10.65 -10.03 16.24
N LEU A 236 -9.95 -11.16 16.20
CA LEU A 236 -9.96 -12.07 15.06
C LEU A 236 -11.13 -13.05 15.23
N GLU A 237 -12.18 -12.87 14.42
CA GLU A 237 -13.37 -13.74 14.46
C GLU A 237 -13.22 -14.97 13.55
N TYR A 238 -12.38 -14.87 12.51
CA TYR A 238 -12.15 -15.94 11.56
C TYR A 238 -10.67 -16.34 11.56
N ALA A 239 -10.40 -17.58 11.97
CA ALA A 239 -9.03 -18.08 12.15
C ALA A 239 -8.38 -18.66 10.87
N GLY A 240 -9.13 -18.82 9.76
CA GLY A 240 -8.61 -19.47 8.56
C GLY A 240 -8.15 -20.92 8.80
N GLY A 241 -7.21 -21.40 8.00
CA GLY A 241 -6.66 -22.75 8.10
C GLY A 241 -7.58 -23.84 7.55
N GLN A 242 -8.56 -23.45 6.73
CA GLN A 242 -9.58 -24.34 6.19
C GLN A 242 -9.92 -23.99 4.74
N LYS A 243 -10.72 -24.84 4.11
CA LYS A 243 -11.26 -24.60 2.77
C LYS A 243 -12.59 -23.89 2.85
N GLU A 244 -12.83 -22.94 1.93
CA GLU A 244 -14.06 -22.14 1.85
C GLU A 244 -14.59 -22.11 0.43
N LEU A 245 -15.91 -22.26 0.26
CA LEU A 245 -16.55 -22.06 -1.03
C LEU A 245 -16.86 -20.57 -1.23
N LEU A 246 -16.15 -19.93 -2.15
CA LEU A 246 -16.33 -18.49 -2.43
C LEU A 246 -17.56 -18.20 -3.30
N ALA A 247 -17.78 -19.07 -4.28
CA ALA A 247 -18.85 -19.05 -5.26
C ALA A 247 -19.03 -20.45 -5.88
N GLU A 248 -20.23 -20.76 -6.40
CA GLU A 248 -20.55 -22.07 -6.98
C GLU A 248 -19.68 -22.45 -8.20
N ASP A 249 -19.19 -21.45 -8.95
CA ASP A 249 -18.35 -21.64 -10.14
C ASP A 249 -16.84 -21.61 -9.85
N LEU A 250 -16.45 -21.55 -8.57
CA LEU A 250 -15.06 -21.64 -8.12
C LEU A 250 -14.85 -22.94 -7.33
N PRO A 251 -13.64 -23.54 -7.38
CA PRO A 251 -13.29 -24.63 -6.48
C PRO A 251 -13.25 -24.13 -5.03
N GLU A 252 -13.26 -25.07 -4.08
CA GLU A 252 -13.00 -24.73 -2.69
C GLU A 252 -11.64 -24.04 -2.55
N CYS A 253 -11.66 -22.85 -1.95
CA CYS A 253 -10.49 -22.01 -1.76
C CYS A 253 -9.81 -22.35 -0.44
N VAL A 254 -8.53 -22.70 -0.48
CA VAL A 254 -7.70 -22.84 0.72
C VAL A 254 -7.40 -21.45 1.27
N ILE A 255 -7.74 -21.22 2.54
CA ILE A 255 -7.43 -20.00 3.27
C ILE A 255 -6.36 -20.31 4.31
N PRO A 256 -5.14 -19.74 4.21
CA PRO A 256 -4.12 -19.92 5.23
C PRO A 256 -4.59 -19.38 6.60
N PRO A 257 -4.05 -19.91 7.71
CA PRO A 257 -4.42 -19.46 9.05
C PRO A 257 -4.23 -17.95 9.24
N GLN A 258 -5.15 -17.32 9.96
CA GLN A 258 -5.04 -15.95 10.42
C GLN A 258 -4.55 -16.00 11.87
N LEU A 259 -3.41 -15.36 12.18
CA LEU A 259 -2.72 -15.54 13.47
C LEU A 259 -3.08 -14.45 14.49
N GLY A 260 -3.61 -13.32 14.04
CA GLY A 260 -4.14 -12.25 14.87
C GLY A 260 -4.96 -11.24 14.06
N PRO A 261 -5.50 -10.17 14.68
CA PRO A 261 -6.33 -9.18 13.99
C PRO A 261 -5.65 -8.49 12.79
N PHE A 262 -4.33 -8.32 12.84
CA PHE A 262 -3.53 -7.68 11.79
C PHE A 262 -2.29 -8.50 11.38
N VAL A 263 -2.33 -9.82 11.64
CA VAL A 263 -1.31 -10.77 11.19
C VAL A 263 -2.04 -11.95 10.56
N GLY A 264 -2.08 -11.99 9.23
CA GLY A 264 -3.00 -12.85 8.49
C GLY A 264 -2.36 -14.02 7.77
N GLY A 265 -3.13 -14.52 6.81
CA GLY A 265 -2.76 -15.65 5.97
C GLY A 265 -1.62 -15.36 5.01
N ASP A 266 -1.39 -14.09 4.67
CA ASP A 266 -0.21 -13.59 3.97
C ASP A 266 1.08 -13.86 4.75
N VAL A 267 1.11 -13.49 6.02
CA VAL A 267 2.25 -13.75 6.92
C VAL A 267 2.39 -15.24 7.21
N SER A 268 1.28 -15.94 7.47
CA SER A 268 1.29 -17.40 7.65
C SER A 268 1.87 -18.14 6.46
N ALA A 269 1.45 -17.77 5.25
CA ALA A 269 2.00 -18.32 4.01
C ALA A 269 3.51 -18.04 3.91
N GLY A 270 3.94 -16.81 4.22
CA GLY A 270 5.36 -16.46 4.24
C GLY A 270 6.20 -17.27 5.23
N ILE A 271 5.70 -17.48 6.45
CA ILE A 271 6.35 -18.32 7.47
C ILE A 271 6.49 -19.75 6.96
N LEU A 272 5.43 -20.34 6.42
CA LEU A 272 5.45 -21.72 5.91
C LEU A 272 6.42 -21.89 4.75
N HIS A 273 6.48 -20.91 3.84
CA HIS A 273 7.46 -20.92 2.76
C HIS A 273 8.89 -20.93 3.31
N LEU A 274 9.21 -20.04 4.25
CA LEU A 274 10.55 -19.97 4.84
C LEU A 274 10.91 -21.26 5.60
N GLU A 275 9.99 -21.81 6.38
CA GLU A 275 10.26 -23.04 7.14
C GLU A 275 10.44 -24.26 6.24
N ALA A 276 9.65 -24.40 5.17
CA ALA A 276 9.66 -25.58 4.30
C ALA A 276 10.79 -25.54 3.25
N GLU A 277 11.00 -24.40 2.60
CA GLU A 277 11.90 -24.28 1.44
C GLU A 277 13.28 -23.73 1.80
N VAL A 278 13.34 -22.85 2.81
CA VAL A 278 14.61 -22.22 3.25
C VAL A 278 15.18 -22.91 4.48
N ALA A 279 14.32 -23.35 5.41
CA ALA A 279 14.66 -23.98 6.68
C ALA A 279 15.77 -23.24 7.48
N PRO A 280 15.61 -21.94 7.78
CA PRO A 280 16.65 -21.17 8.45
C PRO A 280 16.88 -21.58 9.91
N PRO A 281 18.11 -21.44 10.43
CA PRO A 281 18.39 -21.69 11.84
C PRO A 281 17.67 -20.66 12.71
N ALA A 282 16.86 -21.11 13.67
CA ALA A 282 16.24 -20.20 14.64
C ALA A 282 17.29 -19.65 15.65
N PRO A 283 17.12 -18.42 16.16
CA PRO A 283 16.00 -17.52 15.91
C PRO A 283 16.16 -16.69 14.63
N TRP A 284 15.09 -16.53 13.85
CA TRP A 284 15.06 -15.70 12.64
C TRP A 284 13.84 -14.78 12.64
N LEU A 285 13.95 -13.62 11.98
CA LEU A 285 12.88 -12.63 11.93
C LEU A 285 12.43 -12.45 10.47
N LEU A 286 11.14 -12.58 10.21
CA LEU A 286 10.49 -12.09 8.99
C LEU A 286 9.91 -10.70 9.27
N ALA A 287 10.23 -9.74 8.42
CA ALA A 287 9.63 -8.41 8.40
C ALA A 287 9.01 -8.18 7.01
N ASP A 288 7.69 -8.21 6.92
CA ASP A 288 6.93 -7.89 5.71
C ASP A 288 6.59 -6.41 5.71
N PHE A 289 7.11 -5.68 4.73
CA PHE A 289 6.85 -4.25 4.55
C PHE A 289 5.82 -4.05 3.44
N GLY A 290 4.55 -4.23 3.80
CA GLY A 290 3.37 -3.98 2.97
C GLY A 290 2.68 -2.65 3.32
N THR A 291 1.35 -2.66 3.28
CA THR A 291 0.52 -1.53 3.78
C THR A 291 0.66 -1.36 5.29
N ASN A 292 0.88 -2.47 5.99
CA ASN A 292 1.34 -2.50 7.36
C ASN A 292 2.74 -3.12 7.40
N GLY A 293 3.38 -3.01 8.55
CA GLY A 293 4.62 -3.69 8.85
C GLY A 293 4.29 -4.89 9.73
N GLU A 294 4.29 -6.09 9.16
CA GLU A 294 4.09 -7.32 9.89
C GLU A 294 5.43 -8.00 10.20
N PHE A 295 5.57 -8.48 11.44
CA PHE A 295 6.80 -9.08 11.93
C PHE A 295 6.51 -10.45 12.55
N ALA A 296 7.34 -11.44 12.20
CA ALA A 296 7.29 -12.78 12.78
C ALA A 296 8.69 -13.23 13.21
N LEU A 297 8.92 -13.28 14.53
CA LEU A 297 10.14 -13.80 15.14
C LEU A 297 9.94 -15.28 15.48
N ALA A 298 10.62 -16.14 14.74
CA ALA A 298 10.66 -17.56 15.02
C ALA A 298 11.78 -17.88 16.02
N LEU A 299 11.45 -18.69 17.02
CA LEU A 299 12.35 -19.10 18.09
C LEU A 299 12.69 -20.59 18.00
N PRO A 300 13.80 -21.03 18.63
CA PRO A 300 14.06 -22.46 18.80
C PRO A 300 12.86 -23.19 19.41
N GLY A 301 12.57 -24.40 18.93
CA GLY A 301 11.40 -25.18 19.36
C GLY A 301 10.09 -24.81 18.66
N GLY A 302 10.13 -23.92 17.66
CA GLY A 302 8.99 -23.62 16.78
C GLY A 302 8.03 -22.56 17.29
N ARG A 303 8.29 -21.93 18.45
CA ARG A 303 7.45 -20.81 18.94
C ARG A 303 7.59 -19.59 18.02
N LEU A 304 6.49 -18.92 17.73
CA LEU A 304 6.44 -17.69 16.93
C LEU A 304 5.94 -16.53 17.81
N LEU A 305 6.68 -15.41 17.79
CA LEU A 305 6.22 -14.13 18.31
C LEU A 305 5.87 -13.22 17.14
N LEU A 306 4.71 -12.58 17.19
CA LEU A 306 4.16 -11.81 16.07
C LEU A 306 3.85 -10.39 16.52
N ALA A 307 4.10 -9.43 15.64
CA ALA A 307 3.69 -8.04 15.84
C ALA A 307 3.25 -7.44 14.50
N SER A 308 2.38 -6.42 14.57
CA SER A 308 1.96 -5.66 13.40
C SER A 308 1.89 -4.19 13.76
N VAL A 309 2.29 -3.33 12.83
CA VAL A 309 2.25 -1.88 12.98
C VAL A 309 1.69 -1.20 11.75
N PRO A 310 0.96 -0.08 11.93
CA PRO A 310 0.61 0.77 10.80
C PRO A 310 1.88 1.37 10.22
N MET A 311 2.11 1.19 8.91
CA MET A 311 3.20 1.88 8.22
C MET A 311 2.82 3.26 7.71
N GLY A 312 1.52 3.56 7.62
CA GLY A 312 1.05 4.82 7.06
C GLY A 312 1.44 4.99 5.58
N PRO A 313 0.95 6.06 4.92
CA PRO A 313 1.11 6.20 3.47
C PRO A 313 2.54 6.63 3.05
N ALA A 314 3.42 6.96 4.00
CA ALA A 314 4.73 7.58 3.75
C ALA A 314 5.60 6.72 2.84
N LEU A 315 5.70 5.42 3.12
CA LEU A 315 6.56 4.51 2.36
C LEU A 315 5.85 3.77 1.22
N GLU A 316 4.55 3.97 1.06
CA GLU A 316 3.74 3.41 -0.03
C GLU A 316 3.83 4.24 -1.34
N GLY A 317 4.66 5.29 -1.35
CA GLY A 317 4.84 6.15 -2.52
C GLY A 317 3.67 7.11 -2.78
N VAL A 318 2.77 7.31 -1.82
CA VAL A 318 1.60 8.21 -1.97
C VAL A 318 1.40 9.18 -0.80
N GLY A 319 2.08 8.96 0.33
CA GLY A 319 2.00 9.80 1.52
C GLY A 319 2.96 11.00 1.51
N LEU A 320 4.11 10.89 0.86
CA LEU A 320 5.08 11.98 0.75
C LEU A 320 4.67 12.95 -0.37
N SER A 321 4.97 14.24 -0.18
CA SER A 321 4.63 15.31 -1.12
C SER A 321 5.21 15.08 -2.53
N GLY A 322 6.44 14.56 -2.59
CA GLY A 322 7.12 14.11 -3.82
C GLY A 322 7.00 12.60 -4.10
N GLY A 323 6.11 11.90 -3.39
CA GLY A 323 5.97 10.44 -3.44
C GLY A 323 5.37 9.93 -4.76
N CYS A 324 5.87 8.80 -5.26
CA CYS A 324 5.20 8.03 -6.29
C CYS A 324 5.43 6.51 -6.15
N LEU A 325 4.49 5.71 -6.67
CA LEU A 325 4.69 4.26 -6.86
C LEU A 325 5.87 3.98 -7.81
N ALA A 326 6.55 2.86 -7.58
CA ALA A 326 7.62 2.37 -8.43
C ALA A 326 7.15 2.24 -9.90
N GLY A 327 8.01 2.67 -10.82
CA GLY A 327 7.77 2.67 -12.25
C GLY A 327 8.71 3.64 -12.97
N PRO A 328 8.70 3.65 -14.32
CA PRO A 328 9.64 4.43 -15.10
C PRO A 328 9.69 5.91 -14.72
N GLY A 329 10.91 6.44 -14.55
CA GLY A 329 11.14 7.83 -14.16
C GLY A 329 10.95 8.16 -12.68
N ALA A 330 10.68 7.16 -11.83
CA ALA A 330 10.68 7.31 -10.38
C ALA A 330 12.09 7.14 -9.81
N ALA A 331 12.46 7.95 -8.82
CA ALA A 331 13.68 7.75 -8.04
C ALA A 331 13.49 6.62 -7.02
N ALA A 332 14.26 5.53 -7.17
CA ALA A 332 14.23 4.36 -6.30
C ALA A 332 15.32 4.35 -5.23
N GLY A 333 16.34 5.18 -5.38
CA GLY A 333 17.47 5.31 -4.48
C GLY A 333 18.27 6.58 -4.76
N PHE A 334 19.27 6.87 -3.93
CA PHE A 334 20.20 7.97 -4.15
C PHE A 334 21.63 7.52 -3.92
N GLY A 335 22.48 7.84 -4.90
CA GLY A 335 23.92 7.81 -4.75
C GLY A 335 24.44 9.14 -4.21
N LEU A 336 25.46 9.09 -3.36
CA LEU A 336 26.17 10.27 -2.88
C LEU A 336 27.63 10.21 -3.35
N GLY A 337 28.07 11.23 -4.07
CA GLY A 337 29.44 11.36 -4.53
C GLY A 337 30.00 12.77 -4.34
N PRO A 338 31.25 13.05 -4.77
CA PRO A 338 31.89 14.35 -4.62
C PRO A 338 31.11 15.52 -5.25
N ARG A 339 30.32 15.21 -6.29
CA ARG A 339 29.46 16.17 -7.02
C ARG A 339 28.10 16.40 -6.35
N GLY A 340 27.77 15.66 -5.29
CA GLY A 340 26.48 15.73 -4.59
C GLY A 340 25.62 14.48 -4.78
N LEU A 341 24.32 14.62 -4.54
CA LEU A 341 23.33 13.56 -4.69
C LEU A 341 23.04 13.28 -6.16
N THR A 342 22.91 12.00 -6.52
CA THR A 342 22.47 11.54 -7.83
C THR A 342 21.31 10.57 -7.65
N PRO A 343 20.13 10.81 -8.26
CA PRO A 343 19.01 9.90 -8.16
C PRO A 343 19.27 8.62 -8.97
N GLU A 344 18.92 7.48 -8.39
CA GLU A 344 18.85 6.20 -9.09
C GLU A 344 17.44 6.04 -9.64
N VAL A 345 17.31 6.14 -10.96
CA VAL A 345 16.01 6.27 -11.63
C VAL A 345 15.61 4.94 -12.27
N LEU A 346 14.36 4.53 -12.06
CA LEU A 346 13.82 3.33 -12.69
C LEU A 346 13.68 3.53 -14.21
N PRO A 347 14.14 2.56 -15.03
CA PRO A 347 14.14 2.65 -16.50
C PRO A 347 12.74 2.52 -17.10
N THR A 348 12.61 2.79 -18.40
CA THR A 348 11.45 2.39 -19.22
C THR A 348 11.69 1.00 -19.82
N ALA A 349 10.69 0.44 -20.51
CA ALA A 349 10.86 -0.84 -21.21
C ALA A 349 11.90 -0.76 -22.36
N GLU A 350 12.09 0.44 -22.90
CA GLU A 350 12.95 0.74 -24.05
C GLU A 350 14.38 1.15 -23.65
N GLY A 351 14.66 1.38 -22.37
CA GLY A 351 15.98 1.79 -21.90
C GLY A 351 15.96 2.73 -20.69
N PRO A 352 17.07 3.44 -20.41
CA PRO A 352 17.14 4.37 -19.30
C PRO A 352 16.14 5.52 -19.47
N TRP A 353 15.69 6.09 -18.35
CA TRP A 353 14.83 7.27 -18.37
C TRP A 353 15.62 8.51 -18.80
N GLU A 354 15.27 9.09 -19.95
CA GLU A 354 15.92 10.30 -20.50
C GLU A 354 15.22 11.62 -20.12
N GLY A 355 14.10 11.56 -19.39
CA GLY A 355 13.34 12.75 -19.03
C GLY A 355 14.04 13.60 -17.96
N ALA A 356 14.26 14.88 -18.24
CA ALA A 356 14.89 15.82 -17.29
C ALA A 356 14.12 16.00 -15.97
N ARG A 357 12.78 15.83 -16.00
CA ARG A 357 11.92 15.88 -14.81
C ARG A 357 11.53 14.48 -14.39
N LEU A 358 11.83 14.15 -13.13
CA LEU A 358 11.44 12.87 -12.55
C LEU A 358 9.96 12.88 -12.16
N ARG A 359 9.37 11.70 -12.13
CA ARG A 359 7.94 11.52 -11.79
C ARG A 359 7.67 11.74 -10.30
N GLY A 360 8.65 11.44 -9.47
CA GLY A 360 8.57 11.43 -8.01
C GLY A 360 9.59 10.47 -7.42
N MET A 361 9.43 10.17 -6.14
CA MET A 361 10.33 9.34 -5.35
C MET A 361 9.55 8.20 -4.70
N THR A 362 10.07 6.99 -4.78
CA THR A 362 9.49 5.81 -4.11
C THR A 362 9.77 5.84 -2.60
N GLY A 363 9.10 4.98 -1.82
CA GLY A 363 9.42 4.81 -0.40
C GLY A 363 10.89 4.45 -0.15
N THR A 364 11.45 3.53 -0.92
CA THR A 364 12.88 3.18 -0.84
C THR A 364 13.78 4.35 -1.25
N GLY A 365 13.36 5.13 -2.24
CA GLY A 365 14.07 6.35 -2.65
C GLY A 365 14.12 7.39 -1.53
N ALA A 366 13.01 7.57 -0.81
CA ALA A 366 12.94 8.47 0.33
C ALA A 366 13.83 8.00 1.49
N LEU A 367 13.78 6.71 1.85
CA LEU A 367 14.66 6.14 2.86
C LEU A 367 16.14 6.31 2.48
N SER A 368 16.48 5.99 1.23
CA SER A 368 17.86 6.13 0.75
C SER A 368 18.35 7.58 0.78
N LEU A 369 17.51 8.53 0.36
CA LEU A 369 17.83 9.95 0.47
C LEU A 369 18.10 10.38 1.91
N LEU A 370 17.20 10.05 2.84
CA LEU A 370 17.34 10.45 4.24
C LEU A 370 18.58 9.82 4.88
N ALA A 371 18.86 8.55 4.58
CA ALA A 371 20.08 7.88 5.02
C ALA A 371 21.34 8.58 4.50
N GLN A 372 21.38 8.97 3.22
CA GLN A 372 22.52 9.73 2.65
C GLN A 372 22.68 11.12 3.30
N LEU A 373 21.58 11.84 3.53
CA LEU A 373 21.62 13.15 4.18
C LEU A 373 22.13 13.04 5.63
N ARG A 374 21.69 12.02 6.35
CA ARG A 374 22.13 11.76 7.73
C ARG A 374 23.61 11.39 7.80
N ARG A 375 24.07 10.46 6.95
CA ARG A 375 25.51 10.11 6.84
C ARG A 375 26.39 11.31 6.47
N ALA A 376 25.88 12.22 5.65
CA ALA A 376 26.60 13.44 5.26
C ALA A 376 26.60 14.54 6.35
N GLY A 377 25.81 14.37 7.42
CA GLY A 377 25.61 15.40 8.46
C GLY A 377 24.72 16.56 8.02
N ALA A 378 23.89 16.36 6.99
CA ALA A 378 22.90 17.33 6.51
C ALA A 378 21.51 17.15 7.15
N LEU A 379 21.31 16.07 7.90
CA LEU A 379 20.09 15.73 8.64
C LEU A 379 20.47 15.25 10.03
N ASP A 380 19.87 15.80 11.08
CA ASP A 380 20.12 15.38 12.46
C ASP A 380 19.28 14.15 12.86
N ALA A 381 19.48 13.66 14.08
CA ALA A 381 18.68 12.55 14.62
C ALA A 381 17.20 12.87 14.76
N ARG A 382 16.83 14.13 14.99
CA ARG A 382 15.42 14.53 15.12
C ARG A 382 14.73 14.74 13.77
N GLY A 383 15.45 14.54 12.67
CA GLY A 383 14.93 14.71 11.30
C GLY A 383 14.92 16.17 10.82
N HIS A 384 15.68 17.07 11.47
CA HIS A 384 15.83 18.43 10.98
C HIS A 384 16.99 18.54 9.99
N PHE A 385 16.80 19.32 8.93
CA PHE A 385 17.90 19.72 8.06
C PHE A 385 18.84 20.64 8.85
N VAL A 386 20.10 20.25 8.98
CA VAL A 386 21.09 20.98 9.77
C VAL A 386 22.30 21.29 8.92
N SER A 387 22.78 22.53 9.00
CA SER A 387 24.04 22.92 8.36
C SER A 387 25.19 22.18 9.04
N GLY A 388 25.55 21.02 8.50
CA GLY A 388 26.73 20.27 8.95
C GLY A 388 28.01 21.09 8.79
N THR A 389 29.06 20.71 9.51
CA THR A 389 30.38 21.38 9.43
C THR A 389 31.17 20.99 8.18
N SER A 390 30.68 20.03 7.38
CA SER A 390 31.37 19.53 6.19
C SER A 390 31.00 20.32 4.93
N PRO A 391 31.96 20.56 4.00
CA PRO A 391 31.67 21.17 2.70
C PRO A 391 30.63 20.38 1.88
N LEU A 392 30.53 19.06 2.10
CA LEU A 392 29.54 18.22 1.46
C LEU A 392 28.13 18.52 2.00
N ALA A 393 27.95 18.60 3.32
CA ALA A 393 26.67 18.93 3.93
C ALA A 393 26.16 20.30 3.45
N ALA A 394 27.03 21.31 3.46
CA ALA A 394 26.69 22.65 2.95
C ALA A 394 26.26 22.62 1.48
N ARG A 395 26.92 21.81 0.64
CA ARG A 395 26.54 21.63 -0.76
C ARG A 395 25.19 20.92 -0.92
N LEU A 396 24.93 19.89 -0.13
CA LEU A 396 23.66 19.17 -0.17
C LEU A 396 22.49 20.09 0.21
N LEU A 397 22.71 21.01 1.14
CA LEU A 397 21.70 21.96 1.62
C LEU A 397 21.63 23.26 0.79
N ALA A 398 22.38 23.38 -0.30
CA ALA A 398 22.35 24.57 -1.16
C ALA A 398 20.95 24.85 -1.75
N GLY A 399 20.12 23.81 -1.92
CA GLY A 399 18.74 23.90 -2.37
C GLY A 399 17.70 24.03 -1.25
N LEU A 400 18.12 24.15 0.00
CA LEU A 400 17.24 24.32 1.15
C LEU A 400 16.63 25.72 1.13
N ARG A 401 15.31 25.80 1.25
CA ARG A 401 14.54 27.04 1.29
C ARG A 401 13.38 26.91 2.25
N GLU A 402 12.75 28.03 2.56
CA GLU A 402 11.50 28.06 3.32
C GLU A 402 10.32 28.32 2.37
N GLU A 403 9.27 27.48 2.45
CA GLU A 403 8.00 27.67 1.75
C GLU A 403 6.87 27.60 2.76
N HIS A 404 6.08 28.66 2.92
CA HIS A 404 4.95 28.73 3.85
C HIS A 404 5.32 28.35 5.32
N GLY A 405 6.51 28.74 5.79
CA GLY A 405 6.99 28.42 7.14
C GLY A 405 7.56 27.00 7.31
N GLU A 406 7.70 26.25 6.22
CA GLU A 406 8.25 24.89 6.21
C GLU A 406 9.59 24.83 5.48
N ALA A 407 10.55 24.09 6.02
CA ALA A 407 11.81 23.80 5.35
C ALA A 407 11.61 22.80 4.20
N VAL A 408 12.09 23.16 3.01
CA VAL A 408 11.99 22.36 1.78
C VAL A 408 13.36 22.24 1.12
N LEU A 409 13.86 21.01 1.03
CA LEU A 409 15.10 20.71 0.33
C LEU A 409 14.83 20.44 -1.14
N GLY A 410 15.35 21.29 -2.03
CA GLY A 410 15.37 21.03 -3.47
C GLY A 410 16.38 19.94 -3.85
N LEU A 411 15.97 19.03 -4.74
CA LEU A 411 16.74 17.86 -5.15
C LEU A 411 16.87 17.79 -6.68
N PRO A 412 17.86 17.02 -7.21
CA PRO A 412 17.97 16.78 -8.64
C PRO A 412 16.68 16.22 -9.26
N GLY A 413 16.46 16.50 -10.55
CA GLY A 413 15.29 16.01 -11.27
C GLY A 413 13.97 16.72 -10.91
N HIS A 414 14.07 17.93 -10.35
CA HIS A 414 12.93 18.72 -9.81
C HIS A 414 12.15 18.02 -8.70
N LEU A 415 12.85 17.16 -7.94
CA LEU A 415 12.31 16.59 -6.72
C LEU A 415 12.47 17.57 -5.56
N ALA A 416 11.70 17.34 -4.49
CA ALA A 416 11.85 18.06 -3.24
C ALA A 416 11.54 17.12 -2.07
N MET A 417 12.14 17.40 -0.92
CA MET A 417 11.83 16.77 0.37
C MET A 417 11.43 17.86 1.36
N ARG A 418 10.22 17.77 1.91
CA ARG A 418 9.71 18.70 2.91
C ARG A 418 10.01 18.21 4.32
N ALA A 419 10.10 19.11 5.30
CA ALA A 419 10.26 18.71 6.70
C ALA A 419 9.11 17.80 7.17
N SER A 420 7.87 18.08 6.77
CA SER A 420 6.73 17.19 7.05
C SER A 420 6.88 15.80 6.44
N ASP A 421 7.49 15.68 5.26
CA ASP A 421 7.77 14.37 4.65
C ASP A 421 8.77 13.56 5.51
N VAL A 422 9.78 14.22 6.09
CA VAL A 422 10.74 13.59 7.01
C VAL A 422 10.02 13.12 8.28
N GLU A 423 9.13 13.94 8.82
CA GLU A 423 8.32 13.60 9.99
C GLU A 423 7.42 12.36 9.74
N GLU A 424 6.81 12.26 8.55
CA GLU A 424 6.02 11.09 8.19
C GLU A 424 6.88 9.81 8.15
N VAL A 425 8.13 9.88 7.69
CA VAL A 425 9.06 8.73 7.76
C VAL A 425 9.44 8.39 9.20
N LEU A 426 9.65 9.39 10.07
CA LEU A 426 9.91 9.18 11.50
C LEU A 426 8.76 8.43 12.18
N LYS A 427 7.51 8.71 11.80
CA LYS A 427 6.34 8.02 12.35
C LYS A 427 6.36 6.52 12.03
N VAL A 428 6.71 6.16 10.80
CA VAL A 428 6.84 4.75 10.38
C VAL A 428 8.01 4.09 11.10
N LYS A 429 9.14 4.78 11.13
CA LYS A 429 10.36 4.34 11.80
C LYS A 429 10.09 4.01 13.27
N ALA A 430 9.40 4.90 13.99
CA ALA A 430 9.12 4.73 15.40
C ALA A 430 8.26 3.48 15.66
N ALA A 431 7.27 3.23 14.79
CA ALA A 431 6.42 2.05 14.88
C ALA A 431 7.21 0.76 14.62
N CYS A 432 7.97 0.68 13.52
CA CYS A 432 8.79 -0.50 13.20
C CYS A 432 9.84 -0.77 14.29
N ASN A 433 10.52 0.27 14.76
CA ASN A 433 11.49 0.14 15.84
C ASN A 433 10.82 -0.40 17.12
N ALA A 434 9.62 0.09 17.48
CA ALA A 434 8.88 -0.41 18.64
C ALA A 434 8.51 -1.89 18.51
N ALA A 435 8.03 -2.32 17.34
CA ALA A 435 7.66 -3.72 17.08
C ALA A 435 8.87 -4.66 17.19
N VAL A 436 9.96 -4.36 16.50
CA VAL A 436 11.18 -5.19 16.55
C VAL A 436 11.74 -5.25 17.97
N SER A 437 11.78 -4.11 18.68
CA SER A 437 12.26 -4.05 20.05
C SER A 437 11.37 -4.86 21.01
N ALA A 438 10.04 -4.77 20.87
CA ALA A 438 9.10 -5.54 21.68
C ALA A 438 9.25 -7.05 21.47
N LEU A 439 9.39 -7.50 20.22
CA LEU A 439 9.60 -8.93 19.90
C LEU A 439 10.90 -9.46 20.50
N LEU A 440 12.00 -8.70 20.40
CA LEU A 440 13.28 -9.08 20.97
C LEU A 440 13.25 -9.10 22.50
N ALA A 441 12.62 -8.09 23.12
CA ALA A 441 12.45 -8.02 24.57
C ALA A 441 11.62 -9.19 25.11
N GLU A 442 10.49 -9.50 24.47
CA GLU A 442 9.64 -10.65 24.84
C GLU A 442 10.37 -11.99 24.68
N ALA A 443 11.25 -12.10 23.69
CA ALA A 443 12.09 -13.28 23.50
C ALA A 443 13.30 -13.34 24.45
N GLY A 444 13.63 -12.24 25.15
CA GLY A 444 14.86 -12.11 25.92
C GLY A 444 16.13 -12.16 25.06
N LEU A 445 16.05 -11.73 23.79
CA LEU A 445 17.14 -11.80 22.82
C LEU A 445 17.79 -10.44 22.61
N ALA A 446 19.12 -10.43 22.50
CA ALA A 446 19.82 -9.30 21.92
C ALA A 446 19.64 -9.31 20.39
N PRO A 447 19.68 -8.15 19.71
CA PRO A 447 19.57 -8.13 18.25
C PRO A 447 20.64 -8.93 17.51
N GLY A 448 21.79 -9.18 18.15
CA GLY A 448 22.86 -10.01 17.61
C GLY A 448 22.56 -11.51 17.64
N ASP A 449 21.56 -11.96 18.40
CA ASP A 449 21.20 -13.38 18.54
C ASP A 449 20.35 -13.88 17.38
N VAL A 450 19.63 -12.98 16.69
CA VAL A 450 18.87 -13.30 15.49
C VAL A 450 19.81 -13.71 14.36
N SER A 451 19.61 -14.89 13.79
CA SER A 451 20.47 -15.48 12.76
C SER A 451 20.31 -14.79 11.40
N THR A 452 19.08 -14.49 11.02
CA THR A 452 18.73 -13.90 9.72
C THR A 452 17.49 -13.01 9.86
N LEU A 453 17.51 -11.87 9.18
CA LEU A 453 16.35 -11.02 8.96
C LEU A 453 15.87 -11.18 7.51
N TYR A 454 14.68 -11.71 7.30
CA TYR A 454 14.03 -11.78 6.00
C TYR A 454 13.19 -10.52 5.78
N LEU A 455 13.55 -9.74 4.76
CA LEU A 455 12.82 -8.55 4.33
C LEU A 455 11.87 -8.90 3.19
N ALA A 456 10.58 -8.94 3.48
CA ALA A 456 9.52 -9.26 2.53
C ALA A 456 8.71 -8.01 2.13
N GLY A 457 7.83 -8.20 1.15
CA GLY A 457 6.98 -7.15 0.62
C GLY A 457 7.68 -6.29 -0.43
N ALA A 458 6.91 -5.42 -1.09
CA ALA A 458 7.40 -4.61 -2.20
C ALA A 458 8.56 -3.69 -1.79
N LEU A 459 8.47 -3.11 -0.58
CA LEU A 459 9.54 -2.28 -0.02
C LEU A 459 10.72 -3.14 0.44
N GLY A 460 10.47 -4.24 1.18
CA GLY A 460 11.52 -5.11 1.70
C GLY A 460 12.40 -5.72 0.61
N SER A 461 11.83 -5.96 -0.57
CA SER A 461 12.56 -6.50 -1.73
C SER A 461 13.58 -5.54 -2.34
N HIS A 462 13.47 -4.23 -2.09
CA HIS A 462 14.29 -3.19 -2.75
C HIS A 462 15.00 -2.26 -1.78
N VAL A 463 14.62 -2.26 -0.51
CA VAL A 463 15.24 -1.43 0.51
C VAL A 463 16.65 -1.93 0.83
N ARG A 464 17.57 -1.00 1.05
CA ARG A 464 18.93 -1.31 1.52
C ARG A 464 18.89 -1.50 3.03
N PRO A 465 19.31 -2.66 3.56
CA PRO A 465 19.34 -2.88 5.01
C PRO A 465 20.15 -1.82 5.76
N GLU A 466 21.21 -1.30 5.15
CA GLU A 466 22.05 -0.26 5.72
C GLU A 466 21.31 1.07 5.87
N ASP A 467 20.37 1.37 4.96
CA ASP A 467 19.53 2.57 5.04
C ASP A 467 18.49 2.42 6.17
N LEU A 468 17.94 1.21 6.38
CA LEU A 468 17.07 0.93 7.54
C LEU A 468 17.82 1.05 8.87
N ALA A 469 19.08 0.59 8.92
CA ALA A 469 19.93 0.72 10.10
C ALA A 469 20.31 2.18 10.38
N GLU A 470 20.72 2.92 9.34
CA GLU A 470 21.07 4.33 9.43
C GLU A 470 19.92 5.17 9.99
N LEU A 471 18.70 4.85 9.58
CA LEU A 471 17.47 5.51 10.02
C LEU A 471 16.88 4.89 11.30
N GLY A 472 17.52 3.88 11.89
CA GLY A 472 17.10 3.30 13.17
C GLY A 472 15.81 2.48 13.14
N PHE A 473 15.34 2.04 11.96
CA PHE A 473 14.23 1.08 11.86
C PHE A 473 14.60 -0.25 12.52
N ILE A 474 15.82 -0.70 12.26
CA ILE A 474 16.42 -1.93 12.78
C ILE A 474 17.83 -1.64 13.28
N PRO A 475 18.40 -2.46 14.19
CA PRO A 475 19.77 -2.28 14.63
C PRO A 475 20.76 -2.76 13.56
N ALA A 476 21.96 -2.16 13.54
CA ALA A 476 22.99 -2.48 12.54
C ALA A 476 23.41 -3.96 12.53
N SER A 477 23.42 -4.63 13.69
CA SER A 477 23.72 -6.06 13.79
C SER A 477 22.72 -6.95 13.06
N LEU A 478 21.46 -6.50 12.97
CA LEU A 478 20.40 -7.22 12.29
C LEU A 478 20.39 -6.89 10.79
N ALA A 479 20.64 -5.64 10.43
CA ALA A 479 20.82 -5.24 9.03
C ALA A 479 21.96 -5.99 8.34
N ALA A 480 23.06 -6.26 9.05
CA ALA A 480 24.17 -7.07 8.54
C ALA A 480 23.79 -8.53 8.21
N LYS A 481 22.64 -9.01 8.69
CA LYS A 481 22.11 -10.36 8.49
C LYS A 481 20.80 -10.34 7.68
N ALA A 482 20.49 -9.22 7.03
CA ALA A 482 19.26 -9.05 6.29
C ALA A 482 19.34 -9.64 4.89
N VAL A 483 18.29 -10.32 4.46
CA VAL A 483 18.15 -10.95 3.15
C VAL A 483 16.79 -10.55 2.57
N ALA A 484 16.78 -10.08 1.32
CA ALA A 484 15.54 -9.82 0.60
C ALA A 484 14.82 -11.16 0.30
N ALA A 485 13.57 -11.28 0.74
CA ALA A 485 12.77 -12.50 0.64
C ALA A 485 11.68 -12.43 -0.45
N GLY A 486 11.52 -11.29 -1.13
CA GLY A 486 10.52 -11.13 -2.18
C GLY A 486 9.09 -11.10 -1.65
N ASN A 487 8.14 -11.58 -2.46
CA ASN A 487 6.76 -11.78 -2.04
C ASN A 487 6.60 -13.18 -1.40
N THR A 488 6.84 -13.24 -0.10
CA THR A 488 6.72 -14.48 0.69
C THR A 488 5.27 -14.97 0.81
N SER A 489 4.28 -14.07 0.78
CA SER A 489 2.85 -14.42 0.76
C SER A 489 2.51 -15.26 -0.48
N LEU A 490 2.87 -14.80 -1.68
CA LEU A 490 2.64 -15.54 -2.92
C LEU A 490 3.46 -16.83 -2.95
N ALA A 491 4.72 -16.81 -2.51
CA ALA A 491 5.55 -18.01 -2.45
C ALA A 491 4.93 -19.10 -1.54
N GLY A 492 4.39 -18.70 -0.39
CA GLY A 492 3.65 -19.60 0.51
C GLY A 492 2.31 -20.06 -0.04
N ALA A 493 1.56 -19.20 -0.73
CA ALA A 493 0.32 -19.59 -1.39
C ALA A 493 0.58 -20.64 -2.48
N ARG A 494 1.69 -20.51 -3.21
CA ARG A 494 2.14 -21.51 -4.20
C ARG A 494 2.50 -22.83 -3.54
N LEU A 495 3.25 -22.80 -2.44
CA LEU A 495 3.58 -23.99 -1.66
C LEU A 495 2.30 -24.72 -1.21
N LEU A 496 1.35 -23.99 -0.60
CA LEU A 496 0.09 -24.56 -0.11
C LEU A 496 -0.81 -25.11 -1.21
N ALA A 497 -0.66 -24.62 -2.44
CA ALA A 497 -1.44 -25.10 -3.58
C ALA A 497 -1.07 -26.54 -4.00
N VAL A 498 0.19 -26.94 -3.78
CA VAL A 498 0.73 -28.21 -4.30
C VAL A 498 1.31 -29.14 -3.24
N ASN A 499 1.42 -28.69 -1.98
CA ASN A 499 2.04 -29.45 -0.90
C ASN A 499 1.05 -29.68 0.27
N ASP A 500 0.56 -30.92 0.40
CA ASP A 500 -0.37 -31.33 1.46
C ASP A 500 0.30 -31.35 2.86
N GLU A 501 1.61 -31.57 2.95
CA GLU A 501 2.36 -31.47 4.21
C GLU A 501 2.46 -30.02 4.69
N ALA A 502 2.58 -29.07 3.77
CA ALA A 502 2.53 -27.65 4.08
C ALA A 502 1.15 -27.24 4.61
N LEU A 503 0.06 -27.81 4.04
CA LEU A 503 -1.31 -27.61 4.56
C LEU A 503 -1.46 -28.17 5.99
N ALA A 504 -0.91 -29.37 6.25
CA ALA A 504 -0.91 -29.94 7.60
C ALA A 504 -0.09 -29.08 8.58
N SER A 505 1.05 -28.55 8.14
CA SER A 505 1.90 -27.67 8.95
C SER A 505 1.22 -26.33 9.24
N ALA A 506 0.46 -25.79 8.29
CA ALA A 506 -0.33 -24.57 8.47
C ALA A 506 -1.31 -24.71 9.64
N ALA A 507 -1.97 -25.87 9.78
CA ALA A 507 -2.92 -26.11 10.89
C ALA A 507 -2.27 -26.02 12.29
N LEU A 508 -0.95 -26.17 12.39
CA LEU A 508 -0.21 -26.08 13.66
C LEU A 508 0.24 -24.65 14.01
N LEU A 509 0.21 -23.71 13.06
CA LEU A 509 0.68 -22.33 13.28
C LEU A 509 -0.04 -21.61 14.42
N PRO A 510 -1.39 -21.62 14.52
CA PRO A 510 -2.07 -20.88 15.58
C PRO A 510 -1.66 -21.34 16.98
N GLY A 511 -1.47 -22.65 17.18
CA GLY A 511 -1.14 -23.23 18.49
C GLY A 511 0.27 -22.89 19.01
N ARG A 512 1.16 -22.39 18.14
CA ARG A 512 2.54 -21.99 18.49
C ARG A 512 2.82 -20.50 18.28
N SER A 513 1.79 -19.72 17.93
CA SER A 513 1.90 -18.29 17.64
C SER A 513 1.40 -17.45 18.81
N HIS A 514 2.14 -16.39 19.14
CA HIS A 514 1.76 -15.41 20.14
C HIS A 514 1.88 -14.00 19.55
N VAL A 515 0.76 -13.28 19.50
CA VAL A 515 0.70 -11.90 18.99
C VAL A 515 0.88 -10.92 20.14
N LEU A 516 1.84 -10.00 19.99
CA LEU A 516 2.01 -8.88 20.90
C LEU A 516 0.99 -7.79 20.55
N ASP A 517 0.01 -7.58 21.43
CA ASP A 517 -0.97 -6.52 21.28
C ASP A 517 -0.37 -5.17 21.70
N MET A 518 0.36 -4.56 20.78
CA MET A 518 1.01 -3.28 21.03
C MET A 518 0.01 -2.13 21.24
N ALA A 519 -1.23 -2.26 20.75
CA ALA A 519 -2.26 -1.22 20.94
C ALA A 519 -2.84 -1.25 22.35
N ALA A 520 -2.83 -2.41 23.01
CA ALA A 520 -3.27 -2.57 24.40
C ALA A 520 -2.20 -2.26 25.44
N GLU A 521 -0.93 -2.09 25.04
CA GLU A 521 0.15 -1.73 25.96
C GLU A 521 -0.02 -0.29 26.49
N ALA A 522 -0.16 -0.15 27.81
CA ALA A 522 -0.36 1.15 28.46
C ALA A 522 0.73 2.19 28.15
N ASP A 523 1.97 1.73 27.95
CA ASP A 523 3.13 2.59 27.67
C ASP A 523 3.47 2.72 26.18
N PHE A 524 2.67 2.18 25.26
CA PHE A 524 2.97 2.21 23.82
C PHE A 524 3.20 3.63 23.30
N GLY A 525 2.33 4.59 23.66
CA GLY A 525 2.45 5.97 23.23
C GLY A 525 3.77 6.61 23.69
N ARG A 526 4.21 6.32 24.92
CA ARG A 526 5.51 6.78 25.43
C ARG A 526 6.67 6.12 24.67
N ARG A 527 6.64 4.79 24.52
CA ARG A 527 7.67 4.03 23.80
C ARG A 527 7.79 4.47 22.35
N TYR A 528 6.68 4.82 21.72
CA TYR A 528 6.61 5.37 20.36
C TYR A 528 7.27 6.75 20.28
N ILE A 529 6.93 7.67 21.18
CA ILE A 529 7.52 9.02 21.22
C ILE A 529 9.03 8.95 21.47
N GLU A 530 9.48 8.07 22.37
CA GLU A 530 10.91 7.82 22.63
C GLU A 530 11.66 7.40 21.35
N ARG A 531 10.96 6.86 20.35
CA ARG A 531 11.51 6.38 19.08
C ARG A 531 11.35 7.35 17.91
N MET A 532 10.76 8.54 18.12
CA MET A 532 10.56 9.60 17.11
C MET A 532 11.86 10.38 16.80
N HIS A 533 12.94 9.66 16.49
CA HIS A 533 14.23 10.17 16.02
C HIS A 533 14.92 9.03 15.26
N PHE A 534 15.91 9.30 14.40
CA PHE A 534 16.56 8.30 13.54
C PHE A 534 17.62 7.43 14.22
N ASP A 535 17.84 7.54 15.54
CA ASP A 535 18.66 6.54 16.23
C ASP A 535 17.80 5.33 16.60
N TYR A 536 18.43 4.14 16.64
CA TYR A 536 17.76 2.93 17.11
C TYR A 536 17.63 2.96 18.64
N VAL A 537 16.41 2.74 19.16
CA VAL A 537 16.15 2.61 20.60
C VAL A 537 15.75 1.16 20.90
N PRO A 538 16.53 0.43 21.73
CA PRO A 538 16.27 -0.98 22.02
C PRO A 538 15.02 -1.22 22.89
#